data_AF-A0A1B0C741-F1
#
_entry.id   AF-A0A1B0C741-F1
#
_cell.length_a   1.000
_cell.length_b   1.000
_cell.length_c   1.000
_cell.angle_alpha   90.00
_cell.angle_beta   90.00
_cell.angle_gamma   90.00
#
_symmetry.space_group_name_H-M   'P 1'
#
loop_
_entity.id
_entity.type
_entity.pdbx_description
1 polymer ?
#
loop_
_entity_poly.entity_id
_entity_poly.type
_entity_poly.pdbx_seq_one_letter_code
_entity_poly.pdbx_strand_id
1 'polypeptide(L)'
;MECCLSEEAKEQKRINQEIERQLRRDKRDARRELKLLLLDVGGQRSERRKWIHCFENVTSIIFLVALSEYDQILFESDNENRMEESKALFRTIITYPWFQNSSVILFLNKKDLLEEKIMYSHLVDYFPEYDGPKCDHAAAKQFVLKKYLAANPDPDRQCYSHFTTATGPQRDAIAAREFILRMFVDLNPDSEKIIYSHFTCATGK
;
A
#
# COMPACT_ATOMS: atom_id res chain seq x y z
N MET A 1 66.62 -2.36 -4.21
CA MET A 1 66.38 -3.34 -5.29
C MET A 1 64.90 -3.22 -5.65
N GLU A 2 64.57 -2.19 -6.44
CA GLU A 2 63.18 -1.88 -6.81
C GLU A 2 62.80 -2.72 -8.03
N CYS A 3 61.78 -3.55 -7.88
CA CYS A 3 61.21 -4.32 -8.99
C CYS A 3 60.45 -3.35 -9.90
N CYS A 4 61.05 -2.97 -11.02
CA CYS A 4 60.41 -2.19 -12.07
C CYS A 4 59.28 -3.03 -12.68
N LEU A 5 58.06 -2.86 -12.18
CA LEU A 5 56.86 -3.33 -12.88
C LEU A 5 56.92 -2.79 -14.32
N SER A 6 56.65 -3.64 -15.31
CA SER A 6 56.52 -3.21 -16.70
C SER A 6 55.45 -2.12 -16.80
N GLU A 7 55.58 -1.23 -17.79
CA GLU A 7 54.58 -0.18 -18.01
C GLU A 7 53.16 -0.75 -18.18
N GLU A 8 53.04 -1.93 -18.82
CA GLU A 8 51.78 -2.69 -18.86
C GLU A 8 51.26 -3.08 -17.48
N ALA A 9 52.12 -3.58 -16.58
CA ALA A 9 51.71 -3.95 -15.23
C ALA A 9 51.30 -2.73 -14.39
N LYS A 10 51.92 -1.57 -14.62
CA LYS A 10 51.53 -0.30 -13.98
C LYS A 10 50.18 0.19 -14.50
N GLU A 11 49.95 0.13 -15.81
CA GLU A 11 48.68 0.53 -16.42
C GLU A 11 47.56 -0.44 -16.00
N GLN A 12 47.80 -1.75 -16.03
CA GLN A 12 46.85 -2.74 -15.54
C GLN A 12 46.48 -2.51 -14.07
N LYS A 13 47.46 -2.15 -13.22
CA LYS A 13 47.23 -1.81 -11.81
C LYS A 13 46.40 -0.54 -11.68
N ARG A 14 46.63 0.47 -12.53
CA ARG A 14 45.85 1.72 -12.55
C ARG A 14 44.41 1.46 -12.98
N ILE A 15 44.20 0.67 -14.03
CA ILE A 15 42.88 0.25 -14.51
C ILE A 15 42.13 -0.51 -13.42
N ASN A 16 42.77 -1.51 -12.79
CA ASN A 16 42.14 -2.29 -11.72
C ASN A 16 41.75 -1.40 -10.51
N GLN A 17 42.60 -0.44 -10.14
CA GLN A 17 42.29 0.51 -9.07
C GLN A 17 41.09 1.42 -9.41
N GLU A 18 40.96 1.84 -10.67
CA GLU A 18 39.83 2.66 -11.09
C GLU A 18 38.53 1.86 -11.14
N ILE A 19 38.58 0.60 -11.61
CA ILE A 19 37.44 -0.33 -11.56
C ILE A 19 36.97 -0.52 -10.11
N GLU A 20 37.89 -0.77 -9.18
CA GLU A 20 37.53 -0.93 -7.76
C GLU A 20 36.89 0.34 -7.17
N ARG A 21 37.35 1.53 -7.56
CA ARG A 21 36.73 2.79 -7.15
C ARG A 21 35.33 2.94 -7.72
N GLN A 22 35.14 2.61 -8.99
CA GLN A 22 33.82 2.66 -9.63
C GLN A 22 32.86 1.69 -8.94
N LEU A 23 33.26 0.44 -8.72
CA LEU A 23 32.45 -0.57 -8.01
C LEU A 23 32.07 -0.11 -6.58
N ARG A 24 32.97 0.60 -5.88
CA ARG A 24 32.65 1.16 -4.55
C ARG A 24 31.63 2.29 -4.63
N ARG A 25 31.69 3.14 -5.68
CA ARG A 25 30.68 4.19 -5.92
C ARG A 25 29.35 3.56 -6.28
N ASP A 26 29.32 2.64 -7.25
CA ASP A 26 28.11 1.96 -7.69
C ASP A 26 27.42 1.21 -6.53
N LYS A 27 28.21 0.56 -5.65
CA LYS A 27 27.67 -0.09 -4.44
C LYS A 27 27.10 0.90 -3.43
N ARG A 28 27.68 2.09 -3.31
CA ARG A 28 27.16 3.16 -2.44
C ARG A 28 25.87 3.73 -3.02
N ASP A 29 25.85 3.98 -4.32
CA ASP A 29 24.69 4.54 -5.02
C ASP A 29 23.53 3.54 -5.01
N ALA A 30 23.78 2.25 -5.30
CA ALA A 30 22.79 1.19 -5.19
C ALA A 30 22.21 1.04 -3.78
N ARG A 31 22.97 1.34 -2.73
CA ARG A 31 22.47 1.35 -1.33
C ARG A 31 21.58 2.56 -1.02
N ARG A 32 21.68 3.62 -1.82
CA ARG A 32 20.85 4.83 -1.72
C ARG A 32 19.60 4.73 -2.58
N GLU A 33 19.48 3.73 -3.46
CA GLU A 33 18.27 3.54 -4.25
C GLU A 33 17.21 2.73 -3.48
N LEU A 34 15.98 3.23 -3.45
CA LEU A 34 14.79 2.47 -3.08
C LEU A 34 13.92 2.28 -4.32
N LYS A 35 13.64 1.02 -4.69
CA LYS A 35 12.80 0.68 -5.85
C LYS A 35 11.43 0.21 -5.38
N LEU A 36 10.40 0.96 -5.73
CA LEU A 36 9.00 0.64 -5.45
C LEU A 36 8.31 0.14 -6.72
N LEU A 37 7.79 -1.08 -6.68
CA LEU A 37 6.89 -1.61 -7.70
C LEU A 37 5.47 -1.59 -7.14
N LEU A 38 4.64 -0.72 -7.68
CA LEU A 38 3.23 -0.62 -7.33
C LEU A 38 2.40 -1.39 -8.37
N LEU A 39 1.70 -2.42 -7.91
CA LEU A 39 0.78 -3.22 -8.72
C LEU A 39 -0.65 -2.81 -8.38
N ASP A 40 -1.36 -2.23 -9.35
CA ASP A 40 -2.79 -1.96 -9.23
C ASP A 40 -3.59 -3.17 -9.71
N VAL A 41 -4.57 -3.57 -8.90
CA VAL A 41 -5.42 -4.75 -9.14
C VAL A 41 -6.88 -4.35 -9.01
N GLY A 42 -7.70 -4.79 -9.98
CA GLY A 42 -9.13 -4.51 -9.98
C GLY A 42 -9.83 -5.11 -8.77
N GLY A 43 -10.58 -4.29 -8.03
CA GLY A 43 -11.31 -4.71 -6.81
C GLY A 43 -12.62 -5.48 -7.05
N GLN A 44 -13.18 -5.38 -8.26
CA GLN A 44 -14.45 -6.03 -8.62
C GLN A 44 -14.34 -7.55 -8.57
N ARG A 45 -15.43 -8.23 -8.23
CA ARG A 45 -15.44 -9.71 -8.07
C ARG A 45 -14.94 -10.45 -9.32
N SER A 46 -15.23 -9.94 -10.52
CA SER A 46 -14.76 -10.50 -11.80
C SER A 46 -13.24 -10.45 -11.98
N GLU A 47 -12.58 -9.45 -11.38
CA GLU A 47 -11.15 -9.21 -11.55
C GLU A 47 -10.29 -10.01 -10.56
N ARG A 48 -10.86 -10.44 -9.44
CA ARG A 48 -10.13 -11.09 -8.35
C ARG A 48 -9.47 -12.41 -8.74
N ARG A 49 -10.00 -13.12 -9.74
CA ARG A 49 -9.38 -14.35 -10.25
C ARG A 49 -8.00 -14.09 -10.89
N LYS A 50 -7.76 -12.87 -11.38
CA LYS A 50 -6.50 -12.47 -12.02
C LYS A 50 -5.43 -12.08 -11.00
N TRP A 51 -5.78 -11.88 -9.73
CA TRP A 51 -4.85 -11.41 -8.69
C TRP A 51 -3.67 -12.37 -8.45
N ILE A 52 -3.87 -13.67 -8.68
CA ILE A 52 -2.83 -14.69 -8.51
C ILE A 52 -1.56 -14.39 -9.33
N HIS A 53 -1.69 -13.66 -10.44
CA HIS A 53 -0.56 -13.23 -11.27
C HIS A 53 0.35 -12.18 -10.61
N CYS A 54 -0.03 -11.68 -9.43
CA CYS A 54 0.67 -10.61 -8.71
C CYS A 54 1.24 -11.06 -7.36
N PHE A 55 1.07 -12.33 -6.98
CA PHE A 55 1.30 -12.79 -5.59
C PHE A 55 2.75 -13.20 -5.31
N GLU A 56 3.65 -13.14 -6.28
CA GLU A 56 5.05 -13.47 -6.09
C GLU A 56 5.84 -12.32 -5.45
N ASN A 57 6.55 -12.62 -4.35
CA ASN A 57 7.50 -11.72 -3.68
C ASN A 57 6.91 -10.36 -3.26
N VAL A 58 5.66 -10.34 -2.81
CA VAL A 58 5.00 -9.11 -2.35
C VAL A 58 5.54 -8.68 -0.98
N THR A 59 6.18 -7.51 -0.92
CA THR A 59 6.71 -6.92 0.32
C THR A 59 5.61 -6.38 1.24
N SER A 60 4.64 -5.70 0.65
CA SER A 60 3.58 -4.99 1.38
C SER A 60 2.27 -5.01 0.59
N ILE A 61 1.17 -5.11 1.31
CA ILE A 61 -0.19 -4.98 0.76
C ILE A 61 -0.73 -3.61 1.20
N ILE A 62 -1.19 -2.81 0.23
CA ILE A 62 -1.95 -1.60 0.50
C ILE A 62 -3.42 -1.91 0.25
N PHE A 63 -4.22 -2.00 1.30
CA PHE A 63 -5.65 -2.26 1.20
C PHE A 63 -6.45 -0.96 1.35
N LEU A 64 -7.23 -0.63 0.33
CA LEU A 64 -8.05 0.58 0.28
C LEU A 64 -9.46 0.30 0.82
N VAL A 65 -9.83 0.98 1.89
CA VAL A 65 -11.16 1.00 2.49
C VAL A 65 -11.84 2.31 2.16
N ALA A 66 -13.06 2.26 1.62
CA ALA A 66 -13.87 3.44 1.41
C ALA A 66 -14.76 3.68 2.65
N LEU A 67 -14.36 4.63 3.50
CA LEU A 67 -15.06 4.94 4.77
C LEU A 67 -16.53 5.29 4.56
N SER A 68 -16.85 5.97 3.46
CA SER A 68 -18.20 6.46 3.17
C SER A 68 -19.15 5.41 2.59
N GLU A 69 -18.75 4.14 2.49
CA GLU A 69 -19.57 3.07 1.85
C GLU A 69 -20.32 2.20 2.87
N TYR A 70 -20.34 2.61 4.15
CA TYR A 70 -20.99 1.89 5.25
C TYR A 70 -22.50 1.72 5.07
N ASP A 71 -23.15 2.60 4.32
CA ASP A 71 -24.61 2.62 4.06
C ASP A 71 -24.97 2.21 2.64
N GLN A 72 -24.02 1.63 1.89
CA GLN A 72 -24.21 1.29 0.48
C GLN A 72 -24.28 -0.22 0.27
N ILE A 73 -25.04 -0.61 -0.76
CA ILE A 73 -25.10 -1.98 -1.29
C ILE A 73 -24.13 -2.15 -2.46
N LEU A 74 -23.63 -3.38 -2.66
CA LEU A 74 -22.77 -3.72 -3.79
C LEU A 74 -23.52 -3.51 -5.11
N PHE A 75 -22.77 -3.12 -6.14
CA PHE A 75 -23.33 -3.06 -7.49
C PHE A 75 -23.62 -4.47 -8.03
N GLU A 76 -22.80 -5.45 -7.65
CA GLU A 76 -22.96 -6.84 -8.07
C GLU A 76 -24.02 -7.62 -7.28
N SER A 77 -24.60 -7.06 -6.20
CA SER A 77 -25.53 -7.75 -5.30
C SER A 77 -26.34 -6.78 -4.43
N ASP A 78 -27.67 -6.77 -4.60
CA ASP A 78 -28.57 -5.81 -3.93
C ASP A 78 -28.74 -6.07 -2.41
N ASN A 79 -28.26 -7.21 -1.91
CA ASN A 79 -28.46 -7.62 -0.51
C ASN A 79 -27.18 -7.61 0.33
N GLU A 80 -26.06 -7.14 -0.24
CA GLU A 80 -24.76 -7.16 0.44
C GLU A 80 -24.25 -5.73 0.68
N ASN A 81 -23.97 -5.41 1.94
CA ASN A 81 -23.35 -4.14 2.32
C ASN A 81 -21.89 -4.08 1.82
N ARG A 82 -21.52 -2.94 1.20
CA ARG A 82 -20.19 -2.75 0.59
C ARG A 82 -19.04 -2.84 1.60
N MET A 83 -19.23 -2.30 2.81
CA MET A 83 -18.19 -2.32 3.84
C MET A 83 -18.02 -3.72 4.44
N GLU A 84 -19.10 -4.47 4.65
CA GLU A 84 -19.01 -5.86 5.08
C GLU A 84 -18.30 -6.75 4.05
N GLU A 85 -18.60 -6.55 2.76
CA GLU A 85 -17.88 -7.24 1.68
C GLU A 85 -16.39 -6.89 1.68
N SER A 86 -16.07 -5.59 1.76
CA SER A 86 -14.69 -5.11 1.79
C SER A 86 -13.92 -5.68 2.99
N LYS A 87 -14.55 -5.78 4.16
CA LYS A 87 -13.98 -6.40 5.37
C LYS A 87 -13.75 -7.90 5.17
N ALA A 88 -14.70 -8.62 4.56
CA ALA A 88 -14.56 -10.04 4.25
C ALA A 88 -13.41 -10.30 3.25
N LEU A 89 -13.28 -9.44 2.25
CA LEU A 89 -12.17 -9.47 1.30
C LEU A 89 -10.83 -9.20 1.99
N PHE A 90 -10.76 -8.17 2.84
CA PHE A 90 -9.57 -7.86 3.63
C PHE A 90 -9.10 -9.08 4.44
N ARG A 91 -10.02 -9.70 5.20
CA ARG A 91 -9.73 -10.93 5.97
C ARG A 91 -9.19 -12.04 5.07
N THR A 92 -9.82 -12.24 3.91
CA THR A 92 -9.38 -13.26 2.95
C THR A 92 -7.96 -13.01 2.47
N ILE A 93 -7.65 -11.78 2.06
CA ILE A 93 -6.32 -11.39 1.57
C ILE A 93 -5.26 -11.65 2.63
N ILE A 94 -5.44 -11.15 3.85
CA ILE A 94 -4.43 -11.28 4.90
C ILE A 94 -4.26 -12.74 5.35
N THR A 95 -5.26 -13.60 5.16
CA THR A 95 -5.11 -15.04 5.44
C THR A 95 -4.38 -15.83 4.36
N TYR A 96 -4.12 -15.26 3.18
CA TYR A 96 -3.44 -16.00 2.13
C TYR A 96 -2.00 -16.38 2.52
N PRO A 97 -1.57 -17.64 2.34
CA PRO A 97 -0.22 -18.09 2.64
C PRO A 97 0.87 -17.27 1.94
N TRP A 98 0.59 -16.84 0.69
CA TRP A 98 1.46 -15.97 -0.12
C TRP A 98 1.89 -14.69 0.58
N PHE A 99 1.08 -14.23 1.55
CA PHE A 99 1.24 -12.93 2.20
C PHE A 99 1.59 -13.01 3.68
N GLN A 100 1.93 -14.18 4.22
CA GLN A 100 2.24 -14.33 5.65
C GLN A 100 3.37 -13.39 6.11
N ASN A 101 4.38 -13.19 5.27
CA ASN A 101 5.52 -12.32 5.57
C ASN A 101 5.35 -10.87 5.05
N SER A 102 4.23 -10.57 4.37
CA SER A 102 3.97 -9.25 3.82
C SER A 102 3.37 -8.34 4.89
N SER A 103 3.91 -7.13 5.03
CA SER A 103 3.27 -6.09 5.85
C SER A 103 1.93 -5.65 5.25
N VAL A 104 1.01 -5.18 6.09
CA VAL A 104 -0.30 -4.70 5.65
C VAL A 104 -0.45 -3.24 6.01
N ILE A 105 -0.85 -2.43 5.03
CA ILE A 105 -1.12 -1.00 5.18
C ILE A 105 -2.57 -0.76 4.80
N LEU A 106 -3.37 -0.31 5.76
CA LEU A 106 -4.78 0.00 5.61
C LEU A 106 -4.98 1.48 5.32
N PHE A 107 -5.51 1.81 4.15
CA PHE A 107 -5.91 3.17 3.83
C PHE A 107 -7.42 3.32 3.99
N LEU A 108 -7.82 3.99 5.05
CA LEU A 108 -9.22 4.37 5.30
C LEU A 108 -9.50 5.68 4.56
N ASN A 109 -9.83 5.55 3.28
CA ASN A 109 -10.01 6.63 2.32
C ASN A 109 -11.44 7.21 2.37
N LYS A 110 -11.63 8.38 1.74
CA LYS A 110 -12.89 9.14 1.70
C LYS A 110 -13.35 9.60 3.09
N LYS A 111 -12.41 9.98 3.96
CA LYS A 111 -12.73 10.46 5.32
C LYS A 111 -13.59 11.73 5.29
N ASP A 112 -13.41 12.57 4.28
CA ASP A 112 -14.17 13.77 3.97
C ASP A 112 -15.64 13.43 3.71
N LEU A 113 -15.91 12.45 2.84
CA LEU A 113 -17.28 12.00 2.58
C LEU A 113 -17.92 11.32 3.80
N LEU A 114 -17.14 10.63 4.65
CA LEU A 114 -17.65 10.12 5.92
C LEU A 114 -18.03 11.27 6.87
N GLU A 115 -17.19 12.29 6.97
CA GLU A 115 -17.41 13.48 7.83
C GLU A 115 -18.71 14.21 7.47
N GLU A 116 -19.02 14.32 6.19
CA GLU A 116 -20.30 14.87 5.73
C GLU A 116 -21.46 13.90 6.00
N LYS A 117 -21.28 12.63 5.67
CA LYS A 117 -22.37 11.64 5.64
C LYS A 117 -22.88 11.24 7.02
N ILE A 118 -21.99 11.16 8.02
CA ILE A 118 -22.35 10.73 9.38
C ILE A 118 -23.38 11.65 10.07
N MET A 119 -23.55 12.86 9.52
CA MET A 119 -24.50 13.86 10.01
C MET A 119 -25.97 13.50 9.72
N TYR A 120 -26.22 12.65 8.72
CA TYR A 120 -27.57 12.30 8.27
C TYR A 120 -27.81 10.81 8.01
N SER A 121 -26.74 10.01 7.89
CA SER A 121 -26.79 8.54 7.82
C SER A 121 -26.04 7.99 9.03
N HIS A 122 -26.68 7.16 9.86
CA HIS A 122 -26.09 6.75 11.14
C HIS A 122 -25.52 5.34 11.07
N LEU A 123 -24.28 5.15 11.55
CA LEU A 123 -23.62 3.84 11.54
C LEU A 123 -24.43 2.74 12.23
N VAL A 124 -25.12 3.06 13.33
CA VAL A 124 -25.92 2.09 14.11
C VAL A 124 -27.04 1.43 13.29
N ASP A 125 -27.52 2.08 12.23
CA ASP A 125 -28.60 1.55 11.38
C ASP A 125 -28.08 0.43 10.46
N TYR A 126 -26.77 0.38 10.21
CA TYR A 126 -26.09 -0.61 9.34
C TYR A 126 -25.18 -1.56 10.12
N PHE A 127 -24.69 -1.10 11.27
CA PHE A 127 -23.80 -1.80 12.19
C PHE A 127 -24.38 -1.70 13.61
N PRO A 128 -25.33 -2.57 13.98
CA PRO A 128 -26.00 -2.52 15.29
C PRO A 128 -25.04 -2.67 16.48
N GLU A 129 -23.84 -3.20 16.26
CA GLU A 129 -22.78 -3.28 17.26
C GLU A 129 -22.05 -1.95 17.53
N TYR A 130 -22.33 -0.89 16.76
CA TYR A 130 -21.78 0.44 17.00
C TYR A 130 -22.43 1.09 18.23
N ASP A 131 -21.63 1.29 19.27
CA ASP A 131 -22.02 1.87 20.56
C ASP A 131 -21.58 3.35 20.72
N GLY A 132 -20.93 3.92 19.71
CA GLY A 132 -20.44 5.29 19.73
C GLY A 132 -21.54 6.33 19.50
N PRO A 133 -21.24 7.62 19.75
CA PRO A 133 -22.19 8.71 19.51
C PRO A 133 -22.57 8.85 18.03
N LYS A 134 -23.82 9.28 17.79
CA LYS A 134 -24.29 9.71 16.46
C LYS A 134 -23.63 11.04 16.08
N CYS A 135 -23.48 11.28 14.78
CA CYS A 135 -22.91 12.52 14.24
C CYS A 135 -21.48 12.83 14.71
N ASP A 136 -20.73 11.83 15.17
CA ASP A 136 -19.33 11.94 15.54
C ASP A 136 -18.46 11.19 14.54
N HIS A 137 -17.84 11.96 13.64
CA HIS A 137 -16.95 11.41 12.62
C HIS A 137 -15.67 10.79 13.20
N ALA A 138 -15.19 11.25 14.36
CA ALA A 138 -14.00 10.69 15.00
C ALA A 138 -14.31 9.30 15.57
N ALA A 139 -15.41 9.16 16.30
CA ALA A 139 -15.88 7.87 16.80
C ALA A 139 -16.20 6.89 15.65
N ALA A 140 -16.87 7.37 14.60
CA ALA A 140 -17.15 6.58 13.40
C ALA A 140 -15.88 6.06 12.72
N LYS A 141 -14.89 6.92 12.50
CA LYS A 141 -13.58 6.54 11.93
C LYS A 141 -12.89 5.46 12.75
N GLN A 142 -12.88 5.61 14.07
CA GLN A 142 -12.25 4.65 14.98
C GLN A 142 -12.99 3.32 15.02
N PHE A 143 -14.32 3.33 14.95
CA PHE A 143 -15.11 2.10 14.85
C PHE A 143 -14.75 1.30 13.59
N VAL A 144 -14.75 1.95 12.43
CA VAL A 144 -14.39 1.28 11.17
C VAL A 144 -12.97 0.74 11.23
N LEU A 145 -11.99 1.52 11.72
CA LEU A 145 -10.62 1.05 11.90
C LEU A 145 -10.56 -0.21 12.78
N LYS A 146 -11.18 -0.19 13.96
CA LYS A 146 -11.22 -1.35 14.87
C LYS A 146 -11.85 -2.56 14.20
N LYS A 147 -12.91 -2.37 13.42
CA LYS A 147 -13.62 -3.44 12.70
C LYS A 147 -12.74 -4.15 11.68
N TYR A 148 -11.87 -3.42 10.96
CA TYR A 148 -10.88 -4.02 10.05
C TYR A 148 -9.73 -4.66 10.81
N LEU A 149 -9.16 -3.99 11.83
CA LEU A 149 -8.06 -4.57 12.62
C LEU A 149 -8.46 -5.86 13.34
N ALA A 150 -9.70 -5.95 13.83
CA ALA A 150 -10.24 -7.16 14.45
C ALA A 150 -10.41 -8.33 13.47
N ALA A 151 -10.39 -8.07 12.16
CA ALA A 151 -10.42 -9.13 11.14
C ALA A 151 -9.05 -9.80 10.94
N ASN A 152 -7.97 -9.21 11.48
CA ASN A 152 -6.64 -9.80 11.46
C ASN A 152 -6.55 -10.97 12.44
N PRO A 153 -6.36 -12.22 11.95
CA PRO A 153 -6.27 -13.39 12.83
C PRO A 153 -4.92 -13.51 13.54
N ASP A 154 -3.90 -12.76 13.08
CA ASP A 154 -2.54 -12.82 13.59
C ASP A 154 -2.18 -11.53 14.35
N PRO A 155 -2.14 -11.54 15.69
CA PRO A 155 -1.85 -10.36 16.48
C PRO A 155 -0.40 -9.86 16.33
N ASP A 156 0.53 -10.71 15.89
CA ASP A 156 1.94 -10.35 15.70
C ASP A 156 2.17 -9.68 14.34
N ARG A 157 1.22 -9.83 13.41
CA ARG A 157 1.31 -9.19 12.09
C ARG A 157 1.07 -7.68 12.20
N GLN A 158 2.09 -6.93 11.79
CA GLN A 158 2.01 -5.47 11.72
C GLN A 158 1.01 -5.00 10.66
N CYS A 159 -0.08 -4.40 11.15
CA CYS A 159 -1.06 -3.67 10.35
C CYS A 159 -0.90 -2.17 10.61
N TYR A 160 -0.36 -1.45 9.63
CA TYR A 160 -0.31 0.01 9.64
C TYR A 160 -1.63 0.57 9.12
N SER A 161 -2.05 1.74 9.60
CA SER A 161 -3.31 2.35 9.16
C SER A 161 -3.21 3.86 9.03
N HIS A 162 -3.81 4.40 7.97
CA HIS A 162 -3.88 5.84 7.71
C HIS A 162 -5.29 6.24 7.28
N PHE A 163 -5.80 7.33 7.86
CA PHE A 163 -7.03 7.99 7.39
C PHE A 163 -6.67 8.95 6.26
N THR A 164 -7.18 8.68 5.07
CA THR A 164 -6.76 9.37 3.83
C THR A 164 -7.93 10.06 3.14
N THR A 165 -7.61 11.12 2.40
CA THR A 165 -8.50 11.74 1.41
C THR A 165 -7.71 11.77 0.12
N ALA A 166 -7.85 10.73 -0.70
CA ALA A 166 -7.34 10.77 -2.06
C ALA A 166 -8.27 11.68 -2.87
N THR A 167 -7.78 12.89 -3.17
CA THR A 167 -8.48 13.84 -4.05
C THR A 167 -8.22 13.45 -5.51
N GLY A 168 -9.27 13.21 -6.28
CA GLY A 168 -9.19 12.88 -7.70
C GLY A 168 -10.50 12.31 -8.21
N PRO A 169 -10.73 12.27 -9.53
CA PRO A 169 -11.88 11.59 -10.12
C PRO A 169 -11.98 10.13 -9.63
N GLN A 170 -13.20 9.64 -9.47
CA GLN A 170 -13.43 8.26 -9.09
C GLN A 170 -12.81 7.32 -10.15
N ARG A 171 -11.97 6.37 -9.72
CA ARG A 171 -11.20 5.44 -10.57
C ARG A 171 -9.97 6.05 -11.27
N ASP A 172 -9.40 7.12 -10.73
CA ASP A 172 -8.12 7.62 -11.20
C ASP A 172 -6.94 6.88 -10.54
N ALA A 173 -6.42 5.86 -11.24
CA ALA A 173 -5.25 5.10 -10.83
C ALA A 173 -3.98 5.98 -10.73
N ILE A 174 -3.90 7.07 -11.49
CA ILE A 174 -2.77 8.01 -11.45
C ILE A 174 -2.83 8.82 -10.16
N ALA A 175 -3.99 9.37 -9.81
CA ALA A 175 -4.16 10.09 -8.55
C ALA A 175 -3.85 9.19 -7.33
N ALA A 176 -4.31 7.94 -7.35
CA ALA A 176 -4.00 6.96 -6.30
C ALA A 176 -2.49 6.68 -6.20
N ARG A 177 -1.81 6.50 -7.35
CA ARG A 177 -0.36 6.34 -7.42
C ARG A 177 0.37 7.55 -6.83
N GLU A 178 0.07 8.75 -7.30
CA GLU A 178 0.74 9.97 -6.84
C GLU A 178 0.53 10.18 -5.33
N PHE A 179 -0.67 9.87 -4.83
CA PHE A 179 -0.94 9.90 -3.39
C PHE A 179 -0.06 8.92 -2.61
N ILE A 180 0.01 7.66 -3.05
CA ILE A 180 0.85 6.63 -2.40
C ILE A 180 2.32 7.03 -2.43
N LEU A 181 2.84 7.46 -3.60
CA LEU A 181 4.24 7.85 -3.76
C LEU A 181 4.60 9.05 -2.90
N ARG A 182 3.74 10.07 -2.86
CA ARG A 182 3.92 11.23 -1.99
C ARG A 182 3.98 10.81 -0.54
N MET A 183 3.08 9.93 -0.10
CA MET A 183 3.09 9.41 1.27
C MET A 183 4.40 8.67 1.59
N PHE A 184 4.93 7.83 0.67
CA PHE A 184 6.21 7.16 0.88
C PHE A 184 7.39 8.15 0.95
N VAL A 185 7.37 9.22 0.15
CA VAL A 185 8.38 10.28 0.19
C VAL A 185 8.30 11.04 1.51
N ASP A 186 7.10 11.46 1.91
CA ASP A 186 6.87 12.24 3.12
C ASP A 186 7.21 11.46 4.41
N LEU A 187 7.02 10.14 4.39
CA LEU A 187 7.37 9.25 5.50
C LEU A 187 8.81 8.74 5.46
N ASN A 188 9.58 9.01 4.39
CA ASN A 188 10.95 8.53 4.28
C ASN A 188 11.87 9.35 5.21
N PRO A 189 12.45 8.74 6.27
CA PRO A 189 13.33 9.45 7.19
C PRO A 189 14.70 9.78 6.58
N ASP A 190 15.06 9.17 5.45
CA ASP A 190 16.35 9.31 4.79
C ASP A 190 16.22 10.10 3.48
N SER A 191 16.44 11.42 3.57
CA SER A 191 16.36 12.31 2.41
C SER A 191 17.45 12.09 1.36
N GLU A 192 18.49 11.29 1.66
CA GLU A 192 19.52 10.93 0.67
C GLU A 192 19.12 9.73 -0.18
N LYS A 193 18.05 9.01 0.19
CA LYS A 193 17.55 7.89 -0.62
C LYS A 193 16.77 8.37 -1.84
N ILE A 194 17.17 7.87 -2.99
CA ILE A 194 16.49 8.12 -4.25
C ILE A 194 15.40 7.06 -4.41
N ILE A 195 14.14 7.50 -4.47
CA ILE A 195 12.99 6.62 -4.66
C ILE A 195 12.67 6.50 -6.14
N TYR A 196 12.92 5.33 -6.72
CA TYR A 196 12.46 4.96 -8.04
C TYR A 196 11.14 4.21 -7.92
N SER A 197 10.13 4.62 -8.69
CA SER A 197 8.84 3.93 -8.70
C SER A 197 8.46 3.47 -10.08
N HIS A 198 7.94 2.25 -10.17
CA HIS A 198 7.26 1.74 -11.33
C HIS A 198 5.82 1.38 -10.95
N PHE A 199 4.86 1.79 -11.77
CA PHE A 199 3.46 1.50 -11.57
C PHE A 199 2.95 0.71 -12.77
N THR A 200 2.29 -0.41 -12.51
CA THR A 200 1.65 -1.20 -13.55
C THR A 200 0.30 -1.72 -13.07
N CYS A 201 -0.66 -1.76 -13.98
CA CYS A 201 -1.96 -2.36 -13.74
C CYS A 201 -1.88 -3.82 -14.14
N ALA A 202 -2.05 -4.71 -13.17
CA ALA A 202 -1.87 -6.15 -13.39
C ALA A 202 -3.14 -6.84 -13.90
N THR A 203 -4.29 -6.19 -13.75
CA THR A 203 -5.57 -6.63 -14.31
C THR A 203 -5.96 -5.68 -15.44
N GLY A 204 -5.61 -6.03 -16.68
CA GLY A 204 -5.79 -5.17 -17.87
C GLY A 204 -7.22 -4.64 -18.06
N LYS A 205 -7.29 -3.50 -18.80
CA LYS A 205 -8.45 -2.64 -19.10
C LYS A 205 -9.77 -3.35 -19.40
#